data_AF-A0A3E0DYV7-F1
#
_entry.id   AF-A0A3E0DYV7-F1
#
_cell.length_a   1.000
_cell.length_b   1.000
_cell.length_c   1.000
_cell.angle_alpha   90.00
_cell.angle_beta   90.00
_cell.angle_gamma   90.00
#
_symmetry.space_group_name_H-M   'P 1'
#
loop_
_entity.id
_entity.type
_entity.pdbx_description
1 polymer ?
#
loop_
_entity_poly.entity_id
_entity_poly.type
_entity_poly.pdbx_seq_one_letter_code
_entity_poly.pdbx_strand_id
1 'polypeptide(L)'
;MKKPTEFKDQKQSLPGKQSKMKPEPEVIRKGYKGSGKLKNKVALITGRDSGIGRSVAVHIACEGADVAIVYLSEDKDAKYTQEMVEKEGIKCLLIAGDLKSESFCKKVLNQCVKELGGINILVNNAAV
;
A
#
# COMPACT_ATOMS: atom_id res chain seq x y z
N MET A 1 0.59 1.72 -22.77
CA MET A 1 1.70 2.69 -22.88
C MET A 1 2.97 1.94 -23.24
N LYS A 2 3.88 2.54 -24.01
CA LYS A 2 5.19 1.93 -24.32
C LYS A 2 6.05 2.01 -23.06
N LYS A 3 6.49 0.85 -22.55
CA LYS A 3 7.34 0.81 -21.35
C LYS A 3 8.72 1.41 -21.65
N PRO A 4 9.38 2.07 -20.67
CA PRO A 4 10.76 2.51 -20.85
C PRO A 4 11.65 1.31 -21.11
N THR A 5 12.53 1.41 -22.09
CA THR A 5 13.60 0.44 -22.35
C THR A 5 14.93 0.88 -21.76
N GLU A 6 15.02 2.14 -21.32
CA GLU A 6 16.21 2.76 -20.74
C GLU A 6 15.79 3.64 -19.54
N PHE A 7 16.67 3.73 -18.55
CA PHE A 7 16.49 4.53 -17.34
C PHE A 7 17.69 5.47 -17.18
N LYS A 8 17.44 6.74 -16.83
CA LYS A 8 18.53 7.68 -16.50
C LYS A 8 19.12 7.32 -15.14
N ASP A 9 20.43 7.53 -15.00
CA ASP A 9 21.11 7.45 -13.71
C ASP A 9 20.43 8.36 -12.68
N GLN A 10 20.06 7.78 -11.54
CA GLN A 10 19.37 8.45 -10.44
C GLN A 10 19.71 7.75 -9.11
N LYS A 11 19.84 8.51 -8.02
CA LYS A 11 20.21 7.99 -6.70
C LYS A 11 19.43 8.70 -5.59
N GLN A 12 19.08 7.97 -4.55
CA GLN A 12 18.41 8.49 -3.34
C GLN A 12 19.00 7.80 -2.10
N SER A 13 18.91 8.46 -0.94
CA SER A 13 19.12 7.81 0.36
C SER A 13 17.92 6.91 0.69
N LEU A 14 18.16 5.82 1.42
CA LEU A 14 17.09 4.94 1.90
C LEU A 14 16.42 5.53 3.16
N PRO A 15 15.09 5.33 3.34
CA PRO A 15 14.15 4.82 2.35
C PRO A 15 13.91 5.88 1.24
N GLY A 16 13.98 5.43 -0.02
CA GLY A 16 13.81 6.31 -1.18
C GLY A 16 12.36 6.74 -1.37
N LYS A 17 12.12 7.81 -2.14
CA LYS A 17 10.75 8.30 -2.42
C LYS A 17 10.36 7.98 -3.86
N GLN A 18 9.22 7.32 -4.04
CA GLN A 18 8.72 6.93 -5.36
C GLN A 18 8.45 8.15 -6.24
N SER A 19 7.89 9.22 -5.66
CA SER A 19 7.61 10.51 -6.32
C SER A 19 8.84 11.23 -6.88
N LYS A 20 10.05 10.76 -6.57
CA LYS A 20 11.31 11.32 -7.10
C LYS A 20 11.92 10.49 -8.23
N MET A 21 11.33 9.33 -8.56
CA MET A 21 11.84 8.45 -9.61
C MET A 21 11.50 8.99 -11.00
N LYS A 22 12.38 8.74 -11.98
CA LYS A 22 12.17 9.13 -13.38
C LYS A 22 12.41 7.93 -14.31
N PRO A 23 11.36 7.37 -14.93
CA PRO A 23 9.94 7.66 -14.70
C PRO A 23 9.46 7.16 -13.33
N GLU A 24 8.34 7.68 -12.88
CA GLU A 24 7.65 7.10 -11.72
C GLU A 24 7.14 5.68 -12.07
N PRO A 25 7.21 4.73 -11.13
CA PRO A 25 6.64 3.40 -11.30
C PRO A 25 5.14 3.43 -11.63
N GLU A 26 4.74 2.65 -12.63
CA GLU A 26 3.34 2.38 -12.93
C GLU A 26 2.73 1.49 -11.82
N VAL A 27 1.87 2.06 -10.98
CA VAL A 27 1.24 1.37 -9.85
C VAL A 27 0.14 0.40 -10.32
N ILE A 28 -0.66 0.84 -11.28
CA ILE A 28 -1.78 0.09 -11.85
C ILE A 28 -1.91 0.44 -13.32
N ARG A 29 -2.21 -0.57 -14.16
CA ARG A 29 -2.37 -0.34 -15.60
C ARG A 29 -3.64 0.44 -15.87
N LYS A 30 -3.57 1.40 -16.79
CA LYS A 30 -4.77 2.09 -17.30
C LYS A 30 -5.78 1.07 -17.82
N GLY A 31 -7.00 1.13 -17.30
CA GLY A 31 -8.10 0.24 -17.71
C GLY A 31 -8.13 -1.12 -16.98
N TYR A 32 -7.27 -1.34 -15.98
CA TYR A 32 -7.48 -2.45 -15.05
C TYR A 32 -8.87 -2.29 -14.41
N LYS A 33 -9.64 -3.38 -14.39
CA LYS A 33 -10.94 -3.45 -13.73
C LYS A 33 -10.93 -4.67 -12.85
N GLY A 34 -11.15 -4.46 -11.55
CA GLY A 34 -11.31 -5.57 -10.63
C GLY A 34 -12.55 -6.40 -10.97
N SER A 35 -12.53 -7.65 -10.53
CA SER A 35 -13.61 -8.62 -10.78
C SER A 35 -14.36 -8.99 -9.49
N GLY A 36 -14.09 -8.27 -8.40
CA GLY A 36 -14.75 -8.47 -7.12
C GLY A 36 -14.28 -9.71 -6.37
N LYS A 37 -13.08 -10.23 -6.66
CA LYS A 37 -12.57 -11.48 -6.07
C LYS A 37 -12.39 -11.40 -4.55
N LEU A 38 -12.23 -10.20 -4.01
CA LEU A 38 -11.95 -9.94 -2.61
C LEU A 38 -13.06 -9.13 -1.93
N LYS A 39 -14.27 -9.10 -2.50
CA LYS A 39 -15.42 -8.40 -1.91
C LYS A 39 -15.60 -8.75 -0.44
N ASN A 40 -15.82 -7.72 0.39
CA ASN A 40 -16.05 -7.81 1.82
C ASN A 40 -14.90 -8.48 2.59
N LYS A 41 -13.68 -8.44 2.05
CA LYS A 41 -12.48 -8.87 2.77
C LYS A 41 -11.72 -7.66 3.32
N VAL A 42 -10.94 -7.92 4.36
CA VAL A 42 -10.01 -6.94 4.92
C VAL A 42 -8.57 -7.42 4.72
N ALA A 43 -7.72 -6.55 4.18
CA ALA A 43 -6.32 -6.81 3.97
C ALA A 43 -5.43 -5.91 4.83
N LEU A 44 -4.57 -6.52 5.66
CA LEU A 44 -3.51 -5.85 6.40
C LEU A 44 -2.15 -6.06 5.71
N ILE A 45 -1.42 -4.98 5.59
CA ILE A 45 -0.50 -4.79 4.48
C ILE A 45 0.70 -3.96 5.02
N THR A 46 1.91 -4.53 5.11
CA THR A 46 3.08 -3.83 5.68
C THR A 46 4.07 -3.31 4.64
N GLY A 47 4.65 -2.12 4.87
CA GLY A 47 5.71 -1.53 4.05
C GLY A 47 5.24 -1.13 2.65
N ARG A 48 4.12 -0.39 2.57
CA ARG A 48 3.36 -0.22 1.32
C ARG A 48 2.97 1.22 0.97
N ASP A 49 3.69 2.19 1.52
CA ASP A 49 3.62 3.58 1.05
C ASP A 49 4.02 3.68 -0.43
N SER A 50 4.85 2.76 -0.96
CA SER A 50 5.39 2.81 -2.33
C SER A 50 5.61 1.41 -2.96
N GLY A 51 6.06 1.39 -4.22
CA GLY A 51 6.56 0.22 -4.94
C GLY A 51 5.53 -0.90 -5.15
N ILE A 52 5.99 -2.15 -5.00
CA ILE A 52 5.14 -3.36 -5.05
C ILE A 52 4.01 -3.23 -4.04
N GLY A 53 4.33 -2.68 -2.86
CA GLY A 53 3.37 -2.60 -1.80
C GLY A 53 2.15 -1.73 -2.17
N ARG A 54 2.42 -0.53 -2.69
CA ARG A 54 1.39 0.37 -3.22
C ARG A 54 0.55 -0.31 -4.31
N SER A 55 1.20 -1.01 -5.25
CA SER A 55 0.50 -1.73 -6.32
C SER A 55 -0.45 -2.78 -5.75
N VAL A 56 -0.01 -3.60 -4.80
CA VAL A 56 -0.87 -4.63 -4.20
C VAL A 56 -2.03 -4.02 -3.40
N ALA A 57 -1.82 -2.90 -2.68
CA ALA A 57 -2.89 -2.21 -1.97
C ALA A 57 -4.00 -1.74 -2.95
N VAL A 58 -3.61 -1.09 -4.05
CA VAL A 58 -4.56 -0.62 -5.07
C VAL A 58 -5.28 -1.78 -5.75
N HIS A 59 -4.59 -2.86 -6.12
CA HIS A 59 -5.24 -4.00 -6.77
C HIS A 59 -6.19 -4.74 -5.82
N ILE A 60 -5.86 -4.85 -4.53
CA ILE A 60 -6.76 -5.42 -3.53
C ILE A 60 -8.03 -4.58 -3.39
N ALA A 61 -7.88 -3.25 -3.38
CA ALA A 61 -9.01 -2.32 -3.39
C ALA A 61 -9.88 -2.49 -4.64
N CYS A 62 -9.29 -2.56 -5.84
CA CYS A 62 -10.03 -2.84 -7.07
C CYS A 62 -10.82 -4.15 -7.00
N GLU A 63 -10.32 -5.17 -6.29
CA GLU A 63 -11.03 -6.45 -6.10
C GLU A 63 -12.09 -6.41 -4.98
N GLY A 64 -12.27 -5.27 -4.30
CA GLY A 64 -13.38 -5.01 -3.38
C GLY A 64 -13.10 -5.21 -1.89
N ALA A 65 -11.82 -5.22 -1.48
CA ALA A 65 -11.42 -5.42 -0.08
C ALA A 65 -10.97 -4.14 0.59
N ASP A 66 -11.41 -3.90 1.82
CA ASP A 66 -10.89 -2.83 2.69
C ASP A 66 -9.41 -3.08 3.02
N VAL A 67 -8.64 -2.01 3.11
CA VAL A 67 -7.17 -2.07 3.20
C VAL A 67 -6.65 -1.33 4.42
N ALA A 68 -5.76 -1.95 5.19
CA ALA A 68 -4.97 -1.30 6.23
C ALA A 68 -3.48 -1.30 5.84
N ILE A 69 -2.88 -0.11 5.73
CA ILE A 69 -1.50 0.11 5.31
C ILE A 69 -0.65 0.48 6.53
N VAL A 70 0.37 -0.32 6.79
CA VAL A 70 1.41 -0.05 7.79
C VAL A 70 2.65 0.49 7.12
N TYR A 71 3.17 1.61 7.60
CA TYR A 71 4.36 2.28 7.06
C TYR A 71 5.14 2.97 8.18
N LEU A 72 6.39 3.37 7.91
CA LEU A 72 7.28 3.90 8.94
C LEU A 72 7.08 5.42 9.15
N SER A 73 7.34 6.22 8.12
CA SER A 73 7.34 7.69 8.23
C SER A 73 7.04 8.43 6.91
N GLU A 74 6.75 7.70 5.84
CA GLU A 74 6.54 8.19 4.48
C GLU A 74 5.11 8.71 4.28
N ASP A 75 4.62 9.58 5.17
CA ASP A 75 3.21 10.01 5.23
C ASP A 75 2.64 10.51 3.90
N LYS A 76 3.46 11.20 3.09
CA LYS A 76 3.02 11.69 1.78
C LYS A 76 2.74 10.55 0.80
N ASP A 77 3.62 9.54 0.77
CA ASP A 77 3.49 8.39 -0.10
C ASP A 77 2.36 7.44 0.39
N ALA A 78 2.20 7.33 1.72
CA ALA A 78 1.08 6.62 2.33
C ALA A 78 -0.27 7.27 2.03
N LYS A 79 -0.40 8.59 2.17
CA LYS A 79 -1.61 9.35 1.82
C LYS A 79 -1.94 9.25 0.33
N TYR A 80 -0.94 9.34 -0.53
CA TYR A 80 -1.17 9.14 -1.97
C TYR A 80 -1.72 7.74 -2.27
N THR A 81 -1.19 6.72 -1.60
CA THR A 81 -1.70 5.34 -1.73
C THR A 81 -3.12 5.22 -1.19
N GLN A 82 -3.41 5.85 -0.05
CA GLN A 82 -4.75 5.92 0.53
C GLN A 82 -5.74 6.54 -0.47
N GLU A 83 -5.42 7.68 -1.07
CA GLU A 83 -6.27 8.32 -2.08
C GLU A 83 -6.53 7.41 -3.28
N MET A 84 -5.55 6.60 -3.70
CA MET A 84 -5.73 5.63 -4.78
C MET A 84 -6.69 4.49 -4.39
N VAL A 85 -6.60 4.00 -3.16
CA VAL A 85 -7.51 2.97 -2.63
C VAL A 85 -8.93 3.51 -2.49
N GLU A 86 -9.08 4.70 -1.90
CA GLU A 86 -10.38 5.31 -1.64
C GLU A 86 -11.12 5.69 -2.93
N LYS A 87 -10.40 5.98 -4.02
CA LYS A 87 -10.98 6.17 -5.37
C LYS A 87 -11.73 4.94 -5.89
N GLU A 88 -11.39 3.75 -5.40
CA GLU A 88 -12.10 2.50 -5.74
C GLU A 88 -13.38 2.30 -4.88
N GLY A 89 -13.71 3.24 -3.99
CA GLY A 89 -14.89 3.16 -3.12
C GLY A 89 -14.68 2.27 -1.89
N ILE A 90 -13.42 2.03 -1.53
CA ILE A 90 -12.98 1.10 -0.49
C ILE A 90 -12.39 1.87 0.70
N LYS A 91 -12.56 1.35 1.92
CA LYS A 91 -11.95 1.98 3.11
C LYS A 91 -10.45 1.73 3.14
N CYS A 92 -9.70 2.77 3.50
CA CYS A 92 -8.26 2.67 3.70
C CYS A 92 -7.88 3.19 5.10
N LEU A 93 -7.26 2.32 5.91
CA LEU A 93 -6.71 2.67 7.21
C LEU A 93 -5.19 2.87 7.11
N LEU A 94 -4.68 3.99 7.58
CA LEU A 94 -3.24 4.26 7.67
C LEU A 94 -2.74 4.06 9.09
N ILE A 95 -1.65 3.30 9.26
CA ILE A 95 -1.03 3.03 10.56
C ILE A 95 0.48 3.28 10.47
N ALA A 96 0.92 4.42 11.00
CA ALA A 96 2.34 4.79 11.03
C ALA A 96 3.05 4.23 12.27
N GLY A 97 4.23 3.65 12.09
CA GLY A 97 5.14 3.27 13.17
C GLY A 97 6.13 2.16 12.81
N ASP A 98 6.99 1.82 13.78
CA ASP A 98 8.10 0.88 13.58
C ASP A 98 7.70 -0.57 13.90
N LEU A 99 7.70 -1.43 12.89
CA LEU A 99 7.43 -2.87 13.00
C LEU A 99 8.54 -3.65 13.74
N LYS A 100 9.68 -3.04 14.06
CA LYS A 100 10.66 -3.63 14.98
C LYS A 100 10.13 -3.70 16.42
N SER A 101 9.12 -2.89 16.75
CA SER A 101 8.49 -2.88 18.07
C SER A 101 7.35 -3.90 18.13
N GLU A 102 7.49 -4.92 18.99
CA GLU A 102 6.45 -5.92 19.22
C GLU A 102 5.12 -5.29 19.69
N SER A 103 5.20 -4.27 20.56
CA SER A 103 4.02 -3.57 21.06
C SER A 103 3.29 -2.81 19.94
N PHE A 104 4.04 -2.26 18.99
CA PHE A 104 3.47 -1.66 17.80
C PHE A 104 2.82 -2.70 16.88
N CYS A 105 3.46 -3.85 16.64
CA CYS A 105 2.86 -4.95 15.87
C CYS A 105 1.52 -5.39 16.46
N LYS A 106 1.42 -5.51 17.79
CA LYS A 106 0.15 -5.79 18.48
C LYS A 106 -0.89 -4.69 18.28
N LYS A 107 -0.46 -3.42 18.37
CA LYS A 107 -1.33 -2.25 18.13
C LYS A 107 -1.90 -2.24 16.71
N VAL A 108 -1.08 -2.55 15.70
CA VAL A 108 -1.50 -2.64 14.29
C VAL A 108 -2.67 -3.60 14.13
N LEU A 109 -2.55 -4.82 14.69
CA LEU A 109 -3.60 -5.84 14.60
C LEU A 109 -4.88 -5.35 15.27
N ASN A 110 -4.77 -4.80 16.49
CA ASN A 110 -5.93 -4.29 17.24
C ASN A 110 -6.64 -3.15 16.50
N GLN A 111 -5.88 -2.21 15.92
CA GLN A 111 -6.46 -1.11 15.14
C GLN A 111 -7.15 -1.62 13.88
N CYS A 112 -6.54 -2.55 13.15
CA CYS A 112 -7.15 -3.13 11.95
C CYS A 112 -8.48 -3.83 12.27
N VAL A 113 -8.49 -4.68 13.30
CA VAL A 113 -9.72 -5.37 13.74
C VAL A 113 -10.79 -4.39 14.20
N LYS A 114 -10.40 -3.36 14.96
CA LYS A 114 -11.34 -2.36 15.48
C LYS A 114 -11.97 -1.51 14.38
N GLU A 115 -11.17 -1.01 13.45
CA GLU A 115 -11.63 -0.01 12.47
C GLU A 115 -12.19 -0.65 11.19
N LEU A 116 -11.71 -1.84 10.81
CA LEU A 116 -12.14 -2.54 9.59
C LEU A 116 -12.92 -3.83 9.87
N GLY A 117 -13.06 -4.24 11.14
CA GLY A 117 -13.91 -5.37 11.54
C GLY A 117 -13.25 -6.75 11.45
N GLY A 118 -11.98 -6.84 11.03
CA GLY A 118 -11.26 -8.11 10.99
C GLY A 118 -10.00 -8.07 10.12
N ILE A 119 -9.39 -9.24 9.91
CA ILE A 119 -8.27 -9.44 8.99
C ILE A 119 -8.52 -10.76 8.25
N ASN A 120 -8.59 -10.72 6.92
CA ASN A 120 -8.69 -11.93 6.09
C ASN A 120 -7.40 -12.20 5.31
N ILE A 121 -6.68 -11.13 4.97
CA ILE A 121 -5.47 -11.18 4.16
C ILE A 121 -4.38 -10.46 4.95
N LEU A 122 -3.28 -11.15 5.22
CA LEU A 122 -2.08 -10.53 5.78
C LEU A 122 -0.97 -10.59 4.75
N VAL A 123 -0.33 -9.46 4.49
CA VAL A 123 0.84 -9.41 3.62
C VAL A 123 1.98 -8.70 4.32
N ASN A 124 2.96 -9.50 4.73
CA ASN A 124 4.23 -9.04 5.27
C ASN A 124 5.16 -8.68 4.11
N ASN A 125 5.26 -7.38 3.82
CA ASN A 125 6.07 -6.86 2.71
C ASN A 125 7.11 -5.82 3.16
N ALA A 126 6.99 -5.25 4.36
CA ALA A 126 8.01 -4.36 4.90
C ALA A 126 9.39 -5.04 4.97
N ALA A 127 10.43 -4.32 4.52
CA ALA A 127 11.82 -4.76 4.51
C ALA A 127 12.76 -3.55 4.71
N VAL A 128 14.02 -3.84 5.07
CA VAL A 128 15.13 -2.87 5.21
C VAL A 128 16.28 -3.29 4.31
#